data_AF-A0AAP5KNT5-F1
#
_entry.id   AF-A0AAP5KNT5-F1
#
_cell.length_a   1.000
_cell.length_b   1.000
_cell.length_c   1.000
_cell.angle_alpha   90.00
_cell.angle_beta   90.00
_cell.angle_gamma   90.00
#
_symmetry.space_group_name_H-M   'P 1'
#
loop_
_entity.id
_entity.type
_entity.pdbx_description
1 polymer ?
#
loop_
_entity_poly.entity_id
_entity_poly.type
_entity_poly.pdbx_seq_one_letter_code
_entity_poly.pdbx_strand_id
1 'polypeptide(L)' 'MEEYELTDYLAAKKSLVSRLHKIEQALISLEEKQAAGGNLKAQITLSKERVKALKLSLALIDREITKLS' A
#
# COMPACT_ATOMS: atom_id res chain seq x y z
N MET A 1 6.86 -23.01 4.55
CA MET A 1 6.45 -21.80 3.80
C MET A 1 5.75 -22.31 2.57
N GLU A 2 4.58 -21.75 2.22
CA GLU A 2 3.99 -22.02 0.90
C GLU A 2 4.98 -21.54 -0.18
N GLU A 3 5.21 -22.38 -1.19
CA GLU A 3 5.89 -21.95 -2.41
C GLU A 3 4.84 -21.28 -3.31
N TYR A 4 5.01 -19.98 -3.55
CA TYR A 4 4.16 -19.22 -4.46
C TYR A 4 4.80 -19.18 -5.85
N GLU A 5 3.98 -19.30 -6.88
CA GLU A 5 4.43 -19.21 -8.27
C GLU A 5 4.55 -17.74 -8.73
N LEU A 6 5.25 -17.52 -9.85
CA LEU A 6 5.37 -16.19 -10.46
C LEU A 6 4.00 -15.53 -10.69
N THR A 7 3.00 -16.32 -11.08
CA THR A 7 1.61 -15.88 -11.29
C THR A 7 0.96 -15.34 -10.01
N ASP A 8 1.24 -15.97 -8.86
CA ASP A 8 0.75 -15.53 -7.55
C ASP A 8 1.36 -14.18 -7.17
N TYR A 9 2.68 -14.02 -7.36
CA TYR A 9 3.36 -12.75 -7.08
C TYR A 9 2.87 -11.61 -7.97
N LEU A 10 2.64 -11.88 -9.26
CA LEU A 10 2.08 -10.89 -10.20
C LEU A 10 0.66 -10.48 -9.80
N ALA A 11 -0.19 -11.45 -9.43
CA ALA A 11 -1.53 -11.19 -8.93
C ALA A 11 -1.52 -10.39 -7.62
N ALA A 12 -0.64 -10.76 -6.68
CA ALA A 12 -0.44 -10.05 -5.42
C ALA A 12 0.01 -8.61 -5.65
N LYS A 13 1.02 -8.39 -6.51
CA LYS A 13 1.49 -7.05 -6.90
C LYS A 13 0.35 -6.19 -7.42
N LYS A 14 -0.43 -6.69 -8.38
CA LYS A 14 -1.59 -5.98 -8.95
C LYS A 14 -2.61 -5.59 -7.87
N SER A 15 -2.91 -6.52 -6.96
CA SER A 15 -3.84 -6.27 -5.86
C SER A 15 -3.32 -5.20 -4.90
N LEU A 16 -2.04 -5.26 -4.52
CA LEU A 16 -1.43 -4.32 -3.58
C LEU A 16 -1.26 -2.92 -4.20
N VAL A 17 -0.90 -2.80 -5.48
CA VAL A 17 -0.87 -1.50 -6.18
C VAL A 17 -2.24 -0.83 -6.16
N SER A 18 -3.32 -1.58 -6.44
CA SER A 18 -4.68 -1.04 -6.37
C SER A 18 -5.05 -0.57 -4.96
N ARG A 19 -4.71 -1.34 -3.92
CA ARG A 19 -4.95 -0.96 -2.52
C ARG A 19 -4.14 0.27 -2.12
N LEU A 20 -2.88 0.33 -2.51
CA LEU A 20 -2.00 1.47 -2.23
C LEU A 20 -2.62 2.75 -2.80
N HIS A 21 -3.02 2.74 -4.06
CA HIS A 21 -3.64 3.89 -4.70
C HIS A 21 -4.90 4.35 -3.96
N LYS A 22 -5.79 3.42 -3.56
CA LYS A 22 -7.00 3.76 -2.79
C LYS A 22 -6.68 4.40 -1.43
N ILE A 23 -5.65 3.93 -0.74
CA ILE A 23 -5.23 4.49 0.55
C ILE A 23 -4.61 5.88 0.36
N GLU A 24 -3.83 6.09 -0.71
CA GLU A 24 -3.28 7.40 -1.03
C GLU A 24 -4.40 8.42 -1.33
N GLN A 25 -5.44 8.04 -2.07
CA GLN A 25 -6.62 8.90 -2.29
C GLN A 25 -7.38 9.20 -0.99
N ALA A 26 -7.58 8.18 -0.14
CA ALA A 26 -8.20 8.38 1.17
C ALA A 26 -7.38 9.30 2.07
N LEU A 27 -6.05 9.22 2.01
CA LEU A 27 -5.15 10.08 2.76
C LEU A 27 -5.29 11.55 2.33
N ILE A 28 -5.38 11.84 1.03
CA ILE A 28 -5.63 13.20 0.52
C ILE A 28 -6.92 13.76 1.13
N SER A 29 -8.02 13.00 1.07
CA SER A 29 -9.30 13.44 1.64
C SER A 29 -9.23 13.65 3.17
N LEU A 30 -8.47 12.83 3.89
CA LEU A 30 -8.25 13.01 5.34
C LEU A 30 -7.45 14.29 5.62
N GLU A 31 -6.43 14.58 4.83
CA GLU A 31 -5.61 15.79 4.96
C GLU A 31 -6.42 17.05 4.66
N GLU A 32 -7.28 17.04 3.64
CA GLU A 32 -8.22 18.13 3.36
C GLU A 32 -9.19 18.38 4.51
N LYS A 33 -9.80 17.32 5.05
CA LYS A 33 -10.71 17.43 6.21
C LYS A 33 -10.00 17.90 7.47
N GLN A 34 -8.74 17.52 7.67
CA GLN A 34 -7.89 18.02 8.75
C GLN A 34 -7.60 19.52 8.59
N ALA A 35 -7.33 19.97 7.35
CA ALA A 35 -7.11 21.39 7.05
C ALA A 35 -8.39 22.23 7.25
N ALA A 36 -9.56 21.65 7.01
CA ALA A 36 -10.86 22.28 7.28
C ALA A 36 -11.24 22.33 8.78
N GLY A 37 -10.34 21.96 9.69
CA GLY A 37 -10.56 22.00 11.14
C GLY A 37 -11.02 20.69 11.77
N GLY A 38 -11.09 19.59 11.01
CA GLY A 38 -11.36 18.27 11.56
C GLY A 38 -10.21 17.75 12.44
N ASN A 39 -10.50 16.89 13.41
CA ASN A 39 -9.46 16.23 14.22
C ASN A 39 -9.18 14.81 13.71
N LEU A 40 -8.35 14.70 12.67
CA LEU A 40 -8.07 13.45 11.95
C LEU A 40 -6.58 13.05 11.98
N LYS A 41 -5.75 13.75 12.76
CA LYS A 41 -4.30 13.54 12.84
C LYS A 41 -3.91 12.08 13.07
N ALA A 42 -4.62 11.38 13.96
CA ALA A 42 -4.37 9.95 14.21
C ALA A 42 -4.65 9.07 12.99
N GLN A 43 -5.74 9.35 12.25
CA GLN A 43 -6.11 8.61 11.03
C GLN A 43 -5.12 8.86 9.89
N ILE A 44 -4.63 10.11 9.78
CA ILE A 44 -3.59 10.51 8.83
C ILE A 44 -2.29 9.76 9.12
N THR A 45 -1.83 9.76 10.37
CA THR A 45 -0.62 9.05 10.78
C THR A 45 -0.72 7.56 10.45
N LEU A 46 -1.81 6.91 10.84
CA LEU A 46 -2.03 5.49 10.56
C LEU A 46 -2.08 5.19 9.06
N SER A 47 -2.72 6.06 8.28
CA SER A 47 -2.78 5.91 6.81
C SER A 47 -1.40 6.06 6.17
N LYS A 48 -0.56 6.99 6.65
CA LYS A 48 0.84 7.14 6.20
C LYS A 48 1.68 5.90 6.53
N GLU A 49 1.51 5.32 7.71
CA GLU A 49 2.19 4.06 8.08
C GLU A 49 1.77 2.89 7.19
N ARG A 50 0.47 2.76 6.88
CA ARG A 50 -0.05 1.74 5.95
C ARG A 50 0.52 1.90 4.54
N VAL A 51 0.63 3.14 4.04
CA VAL A 51 1.27 3.43 2.76
C VAL A 51 2.73 2.96 2.75
N LYS A 52 3.49 3.25 3.82
CA LYS A 52 4.89 2.80 3.94
C LYS A 52 4.98 1.27 3.95
N ALA A 53 4.15 0.60 4.75
CA ALA A 53 4.13 -0.86 4.81
C ALA A 53 3.81 -1.49 3.45
N LEU A 54 2.80 -0.96 2.73
CA LEU A 54 2.44 -1.46 1.40
C LEU A 54 3.55 -1.23 0.36
N LYS A 55 4.23 -0.08 0.39
CA LYS A 55 5.38 0.19 -0.48
C LYS A 55 6.52 -0.80 -0.21
N LEU A 56 6.77 -1.13 1.06
CA LEU A 56 7.73 -2.16 1.42
C LEU A 56 7.32 -3.54 0.91
N SER A 57 6.06 -3.94 1.11
CA SER A 57 5.53 -5.21 0.58
C SER A 57 5.67 -5.32 -0.94
N LEU A 58 5.37 -4.25 -1.67
CA LEU A 58 5.54 -4.19 -3.12
C LEU A 58 7.00 -4.37 -3.54
N ALA A 59 7.93 -3.68 -2.86
CA ALA A 59 9.36 -3.83 -3.14
C ALA A 59 9.88 -5.25 -2.87
N LEU A 60 9.34 -5.94 -1.87
CA LEU A 60 9.67 -7.35 -1.60
C LEU A 60 9.10 -8.28 -2.67
N ILE A 61 7.84 -8.07 -3.08
CA ILE A 61 7.23 -8.85 -4.16
C ILE A 61 7.97 -8.66 -5.47
N ASP A 62 8.37 -7.42 -5.79
CA ASP A 62 9.17 -7.14 -7.00
C ASP A 62 10.50 -7.91 -6.99
N ARG A 63 11.16 -8.03 -5.84
CA ARG A 63 12.37 -8.84 -5.70
C ARG A 63 12.11 -10.31 -5.94
N GLU A 64 11.02 -10.86 -5.44
CA GLU A 64 10.67 -12.27 -5.67
C GLU A 64 10.30 -12.53 -7.14
N ILE A 65 9.55 -11.61 -7.78
CA ILE A 65 9.27 -11.66 -9.22
C ILE A 65 10.58 -11.71 -10.03
N THR A 66 11.56 -10.86 -9.71
CA THR A 66 12.86 -10.86 -10.39
C THR A 66 13.65 -12.15 -10.21
N LYS A 67 13.51 -12.85 -9.08
CA LYS A 67 14.18 -14.15 -8.86
C LYS A 67 13.54 -15.30 -9.63
N LEU A 68 12.24 -15.21 -9.91
CA LEU A 68 11.43 -16.26 -10.55
C LEU A 68 11.27 -16.07 -12.06
N SER A 69 11.63 -14.90 -12.59
CA SER A 69 11.58 -14.56 -14.02
C SER A 69 12.92 -14.78 -14.70
#